data_AF-A0AAD7NJM3-F1
#
_entry.id   AF-A0AAD7NJM3-F1
#
_cell.length_a   1.000
_cell.length_b   1.000
_cell.length_c   1.000
_cell.angle_alpha   90.00
_cell.angle_beta   90.00
_cell.angle_gamma   90.00
#
_symmetry.space_group_name_H-M   'P 1'
#
loop_
_entity.id
_entity.type
_entity.pdbx_description
1 polymer ?
#
loop_
_entity_poly.entity_id
_entity_poly.type
_entity_poly.pdbx_seq_one_letter_code
_entity_poly.pdbx_strand_id
1 'polypeptide(L)'
;YMDCLIYMLPSVSWAEAIESPTIFSDLTKIRPWYEPIHHSHNSEPSFGGFKSVVPGWTNKSMIKSGSTDLCLKQGFYTRPNSDDNEKIFYNGMSQISFLSGELNLLGWGKTMMELVYHYISQREESKGKPAFEVPSMRFVDGGLAICQPEQKQAFMIEEWIDPLTQGAFVKYIHNNSG
;
A
#
# COMPACT_ATOMS: atom_id res chain seq x y z
N TYR A 1 17.95 1.04 12.02
CA TYR A 1 16.71 1.86 11.91
C TYR A 1 17.01 3.02 10.98
N MET A 2 15.98 3.63 10.41
CA MET A 2 16.08 4.76 9.51
C MET A 2 15.11 5.84 9.97
N ASP A 3 15.55 7.08 10.06
CA ASP A 3 14.66 8.20 10.41
C ASP A 3 13.88 8.60 9.16
N CYS A 4 12.55 8.52 9.20
CA CYS A 4 11.72 8.69 8.02
C CYS A 4 10.65 9.77 8.19
N LEU A 5 10.38 10.48 7.09
CA LEU A 5 9.16 11.27 6.90
C LEU A 5 8.12 10.36 6.24
N ILE A 6 6.97 10.20 6.89
CA ILE A 6 5.95 9.23 6.50
C ILE A 6 4.65 9.94 6.16
N TYR A 7 4.23 9.80 4.91
CA TYR A 7 3.01 10.37 4.34
C TYR A 7 1.97 9.26 4.18
N MET A 8 1.07 9.12 5.15
CA MET A 8 -0.02 8.15 5.10
C MET A 8 -1.09 8.59 4.10
N LEU A 9 -1.66 7.64 3.35
CA LEU A 9 -2.83 7.93 2.53
C LEU A 9 -3.98 8.43 3.41
N PRO A 10 -4.69 9.49 3.00
CA PRO A 10 -5.79 10.02 3.78
C PRO A 10 -6.98 9.06 3.71
N SER A 11 -7.76 9.01 4.79
CA SER A 11 -9.05 8.33 4.79
C SER A 11 -10.11 9.30 4.33
N VAL A 12 -10.56 9.18 3.09
CA VAL A 12 -11.62 10.01 2.53
C VAL A 12 -12.69 9.15 1.89
N SER A 13 -13.92 9.63 1.91
CA SER A 13 -15.06 9.02 1.25
C SER A 13 -14.94 9.11 -0.28
N TRP A 14 -15.75 8.32 -0.97
CA TRP A 14 -15.92 8.41 -2.42
C TRP A 14 -16.31 9.82 -2.90
N ALA A 15 -17.20 10.51 -2.18
CA ALA A 15 -17.64 11.86 -2.54
C ALA A 15 -16.48 12.86 -2.47
N GLU A 16 -15.72 12.85 -1.38
CA GLU A 16 -14.54 13.70 -1.20
C GLU A 16 -13.46 13.41 -2.26
N ALA A 17 -13.25 12.14 -2.62
CA ALA A 17 -12.29 11.76 -3.66
C ALA A 17 -12.69 12.27 -5.06
N ILE A 18 -13.99 12.34 -5.36
CA ILE A 18 -14.49 12.96 -6.60
C ILE A 18 -14.28 14.47 -6.58
N GLU A 19 -14.58 15.14 -5.46
CA GLU A 19 -14.42 16.59 -5.33
C GLU A 19 -12.94 17.00 -5.38
N SER A 20 -12.03 16.13 -4.94
CA SER A 20 -10.59 16.34 -5.00
C SER A 20 -9.83 15.15 -5.62
N PRO A 21 -9.84 14.98 -6.95
CA PRO A 21 -9.25 13.81 -7.61
C PRO A 21 -7.73 13.66 -7.43
N THR A 22 -7.05 14.72 -6.97
CA THR A 22 -5.60 14.74 -6.72
C THR A 22 -5.22 14.36 -5.30
N ILE A 23 -6.20 14.06 -4.44
CA ILE A 23 -5.99 13.82 -3.01
C ILE A 23 -5.03 12.66 -2.70
N PHE A 24 -4.93 11.67 -3.60
CA PHE A 24 -4.02 10.54 -3.46
C PHE A 24 -2.71 10.68 -4.23
N SER A 25 -2.63 11.59 -5.21
CA SER A 25 -1.44 11.80 -6.03
C SER A 25 -0.52 12.91 -5.51
N ASP A 26 -1.04 13.82 -4.69
CA ASP A 26 -0.29 14.91 -4.08
C ASP A 26 -0.15 14.73 -2.57
N LEU A 27 0.70 13.78 -2.17
CA LEU A 27 0.98 13.49 -0.77
C LEU A 27 1.65 14.66 -0.03
N THR A 28 2.17 15.67 -0.75
CA THR A 28 2.80 16.85 -0.14
C THR A 28 1.81 17.73 0.63
N LYS A 29 0.51 17.61 0.31
CA LYS A 29 -0.57 18.27 1.04
C LYS A 29 -0.89 17.62 2.38
N ILE A 30 -0.33 16.44 2.64
CA ILE A 30 -0.56 15.68 3.86
C ILE A 30 0.56 15.98 4.84
N ARG A 31 0.20 16.24 6.09
CA ARG A 31 1.18 16.42 7.16
C ARG A 31 1.94 15.11 7.39
N PRO A 32 3.27 15.07 7.20
CA PRO A 32 4.03 13.85 7.44
C PRO A 32 4.18 13.57 8.94
N TRP A 33 4.39 12.30 9.23
CA TRP A 33 4.85 11.80 10.52
C TRP A 33 6.37 11.71 10.48
N TYR A 34 7.02 12.08 11.57
CA TYR A 34 8.44 11.83 11.74
C TYR A 34 8.60 10.67 12.71
N GLU A 35 8.98 9.50 12.19
CA GLU A 35 9.03 8.26 12.95
C GLU A 35 10.14 7.36 12.40
N PRO A 36 10.98 6.77 13.27
CA PRO A 36 11.95 5.78 12.84
C PRO A 36 11.27 4.52 12.32
N ILE A 37 11.71 4.05 11.15
CA ILE A 37 11.37 2.71 10.65
C ILE A 37 12.52 1.76 11.00
N HIS A 38 12.16 0.67 11.64
CA HIS A 38 13.04 -0.43 11.95
C HIS A 38 12.78 -1.55 10.93
N HIS A 39 13.84 -2.17 10.45
CA HIS A 39 13.75 -3.41 9.67
C HIS A 39 14.99 -4.24 9.99
N SER A 40 14.91 -5.54 9.79
CA SER A 40 16.07 -6.40 9.95
C SER A 40 17.00 -6.19 8.74
N HIS A 41 18.29 -5.95 8.98
CA HIS A 41 19.28 -5.96 7.91
C HIS A 41 19.50 -7.37 7.34
N ASN A 42 19.08 -8.41 8.08
CA ASN A 42 19.27 -9.81 7.72
C ASN A 42 18.03 -10.43 7.08
N SER A 43 16.90 -9.71 6.98
CA SER A 43 15.73 -10.24 6.28
C SER A 43 15.97 -10.15 4.78
N GLU A 44 16.08 -11.31 4.12
CA GLU A 44 16.11 -11.36 2.67
C GLU A 44 14.80 -10.80 2.09
N PRO A 45 14.88 -9.88 1.11
CA PRO A 45 13.68 -9.34 0.49
C PRO A 45 12.94 -10.42 -0.30
N SER A 46 11.61 -10.47 -0.11
CA SER A 46 10.73 -11.21 -0.99
C SER A 46 10.47 -10.40 -2.26
N PHE A 47 10.34 -11.04 -3.43
CA PHE A 47 10.13 -10.36 -4.70
C PHE A 47 8.81 -10.75 -5.35
N GLY A 48 8.03 -9.74 -5.75
CA GLY A 48 6.92 -9.87 -6.69
C GLY A 48 7.37 -9.59 -8.13
N GLY A 49 6.41 -9.25 -8.99
CA GLY A 49 6.70 -8.97 -10.41
C GLY A 49 7.58 -7.73 -10.63
N PHE A 50 7.43 -6.70 -9.80
CA PHE A 50 8.12 -5.40 -9.96
C PHE A 50 8.40 -4.67 -8.63
N LYS A 51 8.10 -5.33 -7.50
CA LYS A 51 8.37 -4.80 -6.15
C LYS A 51 9.06 -5.84 -5.27
N SER A 52 10.02 -5.40 -4.48
CA SER A 52 10.51 -6.17 -3.33
C SER A 52 9.70 -5.82 -2.08
N VAL A 53 9.74 -6.72 -1.10
CA VAL A 53 9.08 -6.59 0.20
C VAL A 53 10.07 -6.98 1.28
N VAL A 54 10.19 -6.16 2.32
CA VAL A 54 10.83 -6.53 3.59
C VAL A 54 9.90 -6.21 4.76
N PRO A 55 9.89 -7.04 5.81
CA PRO A 55 9.18 -6.70 7.04
C PRO A 55 9.87 -5.53 7.76
N GLY A 56 9.08 -4.67 8.36
CA GLY A 56 9.56 -3.57 9.20
C GLY A 56 8.57 -3.23 10.30
N TRP A 57 8.92 -2.28 11.16
CA TRP A 57 8.04 -1.78 12.21
C TRP A 57 8.39 -0.35 12.62
N THR A 58 7.46 0.32 13.27
CA THR A 58 7.63 1.65 13.90
C THR A 58 7.44 1.58 15.42
N ASN A 59 7.78 2.65 16.15
CA ASN A 59 7.51 2.67 17.60
C ASN A 59 6.06 3.01 17.93
N LYS A 60 5.32 3.56 16.96
CA LYS A 60 3.92 3.96 17.09
C LYS A 60 3.13 3.48 15.90
N SER A 61 1.88 3.05 16.14
CA SER A 61 0.97 2.72 15.06
C SER A 61 0.62 3.97 14.26
N MET A 62 0.70 3.86 12.95
CA MET A 62 0.27 4.88 11.98
C MET A 62 -0.88 4.39 11.10
N ILE A 63 -1.32 3.15 11.30
CA ILE A 63 -2.37 2.46 10.54
C ILE A 63 -3.58 2.22 11.44
N LYS A 64 -4.78 2.15 10.85
CA LYS A 64 -6.04 2.08 11.60
C LYS A 64 -6.18 0.79 12.41
N SER A 65 -5.54 -0.28 11.98
CA SER A 65 -5.50 -1.55 12.72
C SER A 65 -4.82 -1.45 14.08
N GLY A 66 -4.06 -0.38 14.35
CA GLY A 66 -3.31 -0.23 15.60
C GLY A 66 -1.98 -0.99 15.62
N SER A 67 -1.65 -1.71 14.55
CA SER A 67 -0.38 -2.44 14.42
C SER A 67 0.80 -1.49 14.19
N THR A 68 1.95 -1.83 14.76
CA THR A 68 3.24 -1.20 14.46
C THR A 68 4.00 -1.90 13.35
N ASP A 69 3.56 -3.09 12.95
CA ASP A 69 4.24 -3.92 11.96
C ASP A 69 3.84 -3.49 10.55
N LEU A 70 4.84 -3.37 9.70
CA LEU A 70 4.74 -2.82 8.36
C LEU A 70 5.32 -3.79 7.33
N CYS A 71 4.74 -3.72 6.15
CA CYS A 71 5.29 -4.25 4.92
C CYS A 71 5.98 -3.10 4.16
N LEU A 72 7.31 -3.12 4.06
CA LEU A 72 8.08 -2.09 3.36
C LEU A 72 8.33 -2.55 1.92
N LYS A 73 7.92 -1.76 0.93
CA LYS A 73 8.01 -2.11 -0.49
C LYS A 73 8.90 -1.15 -1.26
N GLN A 74 9.74 -1.71 -2.13
CA GLN A 74 10.54 -0.95 -3.09
C GLN A 74 10.30 -1.43 -4.51
N GLY A 75 10.31 -0.52 -5.47
CA GLY A 75 10.13 -0.81 -6.88
C GLY A 75 11.46 -1.17 -7.51
N PHE A 76 11.44 -2.11 -8.43
CA PHE A 76 12.60 -2.45 -9.24
C PHE A 76 12.18 -2.70 -10.68
N TYR A 77 13.14 -2.64 -11.59
CA TYR A 77 12.99 -3.13 -12.96
C TYR A 77 14.07 -4.18 -13.23
N THR A 78 13.79 -5.07 -14.18
CA THR A 78 14.78 -6.05 -14.66
C THR A 78 15.54 -5.45 -15.82
N ARG A 79 16.88 -5.50 -15.80
CA ARG A 79 17.67 -5.06 -16.95
C ARG A 79 17.40 -5.96 -18.15
N PRO A 80 16.92 -5.42 -19.29
CA PRO A 80 16.76 -6.21 -20.51
C PRO A 80 18.10 -6.81 -20.94
N ASN A 81 18.09 -8.08 -21.37
CA ASN A 81 19.28 -8.80 -21.84
C ASN A 81 20.39 -9.01 -20.79
N SER A 82 20.06 -9.01 -19.50
CA SER A 82 20.95 -9.56 -18.48
C SER A 82 20.70 -11.06 -18.34
N ASP A 83 21.76 -11.86 -18.34
CA ASP A 83 21.67 -13.33 -18.23
C ASP A 83 20.98 -13.78 -16.92
N ASP A 84 20.99 -12.91 -15.89
CA ASP A 84 20.50 -13.22 -14.53
C ASP A 84 19.17 -12.55 -14.14
N ASN A 85 18.45 -11.89 -15.07
CA ASN A 85 17.28 -11.07 -14.71
C ASN A 85 17.59 -10.12 -13.55
N GLU A 86 18.71 -9.40 -13.66
CA GLU A 86 19.23 -8.53 -12.61
C GLU A 86 18.16 -7.49 -12.21
N LYS A 87 17.79 -7.48 -10.93
CA LYS A 87 16.79 -6.56 -10.37
C LYS A 87 17.49 -5.28 -9.93
N ILE A 88 17.14 -4.18 -10.58
CA ILE A 88 17.70 -2.86 -10.30
C ILE A 88 16.62 -2.01 -9.62
N PHE A 89 16.87 -1.62 -8.38
CA PHE A 89 15.98 -0.72 -7.64
C PHE A 89 16.00 0.68 -8.24
N TYR A 90 14.84 1.35 -8.25
CA TYR A 90 14.80 2.75 -8.64
C TYR A 90 15.56 3.62 -7.64
N ASN A 91 16.17 4.71 -8.12
CA ASN A 91 16.78 5.72 -7.26
C ASN A 91 15.70 6.60 -6.60
N GLY A 92 16.06 7.35 -5.56
CA GLY A 92 15.16 8.16 -4.74
C GLY A 92 13.96 8.80 -5.45
N MET A 93 14.18 9.72 -6.39
CA MET A 93 13.06 10.42 -7.04
C MET A 93 12.23 9.51 -7.96
N SER A 94 12.87 8.60 -8.70
CA SER A 94 12.16 7.61 -9.51
C SER A 94 11.34 6.65 -8.64
N GLN A 95 11.87 6.27 -7.48
CA GLN A 95 11.23 5.41 -6.50
C GLN A 95 10.03 6.12 -5.87
N ILE A 96 10.16 7.39 -5.49
CA ILE A 96 9.04 8.22 -5.00
C ILE A 96 7.96 8.33 -6.08
N SER A 97 8.31 8.69 -7.32
CA SER A 97 7.34 8.83 -8.40
C SER A 97 6.61 7.52 -8.70
N PHE A 98 7.34 6.41 -8.76
CA PHE A 98 6.77 5.07 -8.97
C PHE A 98 5.80 4.69 -7.85
N LEU A 99 6.22 4.80 -6.60
CA LEU A 99 5.39 4.42 -5.45
C LEU A 99 4.20 5.35 -5.23
N SER A 100 4.31 6.65 -5.54
CA SER A 100 3.18 7.57 -5.50
C SER A 100 2.09 7.16 -6.50
N GLY A 101 2.46 6.65 -7.68
CA GLY A 101 1.50 6.08 -8.62
C GLY A 101 0.75 4.87 -8.04
N GLU A 102 1.46 3.97 -7.39
CA GLU A 102 0.88 2.80 -6.71
C GLU A 102 -0.03 3.19 -5.54
N LEU A 103 0.38 4.18 -4.74
CA LEU A 103 -0.43 4.72 -3.64
C LEU A 103 -1.68 5.43 -4.15
N ASN A 104 -1.61 6.12 -5.28
CA ASN A 104 -2.79 6.71 -5.92
C ASN A 104 -3.80 5.62 -6.31
N LEU A 105 -3.34 4.51 -6.90
CA LEU A 105 -4.21 3.37 -7.21
C LEU A 105 -4.80 2.73 -5.94
N LEU A 106 -4.01 2.58 -4.88
CA LEU A 106 -4.49 2.08 -3.58
C LEU A 106 -5.58 2.98 -3.00
N GLY A 107 -5.39 4.30 -3.04
CA GLY A 107 -6.37 5.29 -2.58
C GLY A 107 -7.69 5.19 -3.32
N TRP A 108 -7.66 5.14 -4.66
CA TRP A 108 -8.85 4.93 -5.48
C TRP A 108 -9.52 3.57 -5.24
N GLY A 109 -8.73 2.51 -5.07
CA GLY A 109 -9.26 1.19 -4.73
C GLY A 109 -10.03 1.21 -3.41
N LYS A 110 -9.51 1.89 -2.39
CA LYS A 110 -10.19 2.05 -1.09
C LYS A 110 -11.55 2.74 -1.24
N THR A 111 -11.60 3.88 -1.93
CA THR A 111 -12.84 4.65 -2.05
C THR A 111 -13.88 3.97 -2.95
N MET A 112 -13.44 3.28 -4.01
CA MET A 112 -14.34 2.46 -4.83
C MET A 112 -14.93 1.28 -4.03
N MET A 113 -14.14 0.65 -3.15
CA MET A 113 -14.64 -0.42 -2.29
C MET A 113 -15.75 0.08 -1.36
N GLU A 114 -15.58 1.27 -0.76
CA GLU A 114 -16.61 1.91 0.07
C GLU A 114 -17.90 2.15 -0.73
N LEU A 115 -17.80 2.65 -1.96
CA LEU A 115 -18.96 2.82 -2.85
C LEU A 115 -19.67 1.49 -3.12
N VAL A 116 -18.93 0.41 -3.38
CA VAL A 116 -19.49 -0.93 -3.61
C VAL A 116 -20.26 -1.41 -2.39
N TYR A 117 -19.71 -1.30 -1.18
CA TYR A 117 -20.43 -1.67 0.05
C TYR A 117 -21.63 -0.78 0.33
N HIS A 118 -21.55 0.51 0.01
CA HIS A 118 -22.70 1.41 0.12
C HIS A 118 -23.84 0.96 -0.82
N TYR A 119 -23.52 0.61 -2.06
CA TYR A 119 -24.49 0.07 -3.01
C TYR A 119 -25.09 -1.26 -2.53
N ILE A 120 -24.27 -2.17 -1.98
CA ILE A 120 -24.76 -3.44 -1.42
C ILE A 120 -25.75 -3.16 -0.28
N SER A 121 -25.42 -2.26 0.65
CA SER A 121 -26.32 -1.88 1.76
C SER A 121 -27.68 -1.38 1.25
N GLN A 122 -27.70 -0.48 0.28
CA GLN A 122 -28.93 0.02 -0.33
C GLN A 122 -29.74 -1.09 -1.03
N ARG A 123 -29.05 -2.07 -1.64
CA ARG A 123 -29.70 -3.23 -2.27
C ARG A 123 -30.29 -4.18 -1.24
N GLU A 124 -29.63 -4.40 -0.12
CA GLU A 124 -30.17 -5.22 0.97
C GLU A 124 -31.42 -4.60 1.58
N GLU A 125 -31.43 -3.28 1.79
CA GLU A 125 -32.61 -2.55 2.29
C GLU A 125 -33.80 -2.66 1.34
N SER A 126 -33.56 -2.61 0.03
CA SER A 126 -34.63 -2.60 -0.99
C SER A 126 -35.07 -3.98 -1.48
N LYS A 127 -34.20 -5.00 -1.41
CA LYS A 127 -34.45 -6.33 -1.99
C LYS A 127 -34.24 -7.50 -1.01
N GLY A 128 -33.84 -7.21 0.22
CA GLY A 128 -33.43 -8.23 1.18
C GLY A 128 -31.99 -8.71 0.96
N LYS A 129 -31.48 -9.48 1.92
CA LYS A 129 -30.11 -10.01 1.90
C LYS A 129 -29.92 -11.07 0.80
N PRO A 130 -28.73 -11.16 0.20
CA PRO A 130 -28.42 -12.25 -0.73
C PRO A 130 -28.44 -13.62 -0.03
N ALA A 131 -28.60 -14.68 -0.83
CA ALA A 131 -28.60 -16.07 -0.33
C ALA A 131 -27.20 -16.57 0.09
N PHE A 132 -26.16 -15.75 -0.06
CA PHE A 132 -24.79 -16.03 0.33
C PHE A 132 -24.28 -14.89 1.20
N GLU A 133 -23.29 -15.17 2.03
CA GLU A 133 -22.61 -14.15 2.83
C GLU A 133 -21.73 -13.28 1.95
N VAL A 134 -21.98 -11.98 1.94
CA VAL A 134 -21.11 -11.01 1.28
C VAL A 134 -19.88 -10.82 2.17
N PRO A 135 -18.66 -11.15 1.72
CA PRO A 135 -17.47 -10.96 2.53
C PRO A 135 -17.26 -9.46 2.79
N SER A 136 -16.75 -9.12 3.99
CA SER A 136 -16.30 -7.76 4.31
C SER A 136 -14.83 -7.62 3.93
N MET A 137 -14.57 -6.92 2.82
CA MET A 137 -13.26 -6.72 2.25
C MET A 137 -12.85 -5.26 2.44
N ARG A 138 -11.55 -5.05 2.61
CA ARG A 138 -10.95 -3.72 2.59
C ARG A 138 -9.57 -3.83 1.96
N PHE A 139 -9.12 -2.74 1.36
CA PHE A 139 -7.71 -2.58 1.06
C PHE A 139 -6.94 -2.24 2.35
N VAL A 140 -5.66 -2.60 2.38
CA VAL A 140 -4.76 -2.25 3.48
C VAL A 140 -4.58 -0.73 3.57
N ASP A 141 -4.27 -0.25 4.77
CA ASP A 141 -3.70 1.08 4.91
C ASP A 141 -2.30 1.13 4.30
N GLY A 142 -1.92 2.29 3.78
CA GLY A 142 -0.61 2.46 3.19
C GLY A 142 -0.19 3.92 3.12
N GLY A 143 1.09 4.12 2.84
CA GLY A 143 1.72 5.44 2.77
C GLY A 143 3.08 5.40 2.10
N LEU A 144 3.71 6.57 2.01
CA LEU A 144 5.06 6.76 1.49
C LEU A 144 6.00 7.13 2.63
N ALA A 145 7.07 6.36 2.83
CA ALA A 145 8.15 6.70 3.74
C ALA A 145 9.38 7.16 2.95
N ILE A 146 9.94 8.31 3.33
CA ILE A 146 11.17 8.88 2.78
C ILE A 146 12.19 8.96 3.93
N CYS A 147 13.28 8.22 3.83
CA CYS A 147 14.20 8.00 4.94
C CYS A 147 15.54 8.75 4.79
N GLN A 148 16.18 9.09 5.92
CA GLN A 148 17.48 9.76 6.03
C GLN A 148 18.53 8.84 6.67
N PRO A 149 19.86 9.11 6.53
CA PRO A 149 20.52 10.22 5.82
C PRO A 149 20.57 10.03 4.30
N GLU A 150 20.35 8.80 3.83
CA GLU A 150 20.21 8.52 2.40
C GLU A 150 18.82 8.98 1.94
N GLN A 151 18.64 10.28 1.69
CA GLN A 151 17.45 10.91 1.06
C GLN A 151 17.06 10.29 -0.32
N LYS A 152 17.56 9.10 -0.62
CA LYS A 152 17.40 8.29 -1.81
C LYS A 152 16.65 6.98 -1.56
N GLN A 153 16.35 6.63 -0.30
CA GLN A 153 15.53 5.46 -0.01
C GLN A 153 14.10 5.88 0.28
N ALA A 154 13.20 5.48 -0.62
CA ALA A 154 11.77 5.64 -0.47
C ALA A 154 11.08 4.27 -0.48
N PHE A 155 10.16 4.09 0.45
CA PHE A 155 9.40 2.85 0.63
C PHE A 155 7.91 3.16 0.57
N MET A 156 7.16 2.28 -0.07
CA MET A 156 5.72 2.22 0.15
C MET A 156 5.54 1.34 1.37
N ILE A 157 4.88 1.89 2.39
CA ILE A 157 4.53 1.14 3.59
C ILE A 157 3.09 0.69 3.49
N GLU A 158 2.83 -0.54 3.90
CA GLU A 158 1.49 -1.09 4.04
C GLU A 158 1.37 -1.82 5.37
N GLU A 159 0.14 -2.09 5.81
CA GLU A 159 -0.11 -2.97 6.94
C GLU A 159 0.55 -4.34 6.71
N TRP A 160 1.25 -4.86 7.73
CA TRP A 160 1.68 -6.25 7.70
C TRP A 160 0.47 -7.18 7.83
N ILE A 161 0.37 -8.17 6.94
CA ILE A 161 -0.66 -9.22 7.00
C ILE A 161 0.04 -10.52 7.36
N ASP A 162 -0.21 -11.01 8.57
CA ASP A 162 0.38 -12.27 9.04
C ASP A 162 -0.41 -13.47 8.48
N PRO A 163 0.20 -14.29 7.61
CA PRO A 163 -0.51 -15.42 7.01
C PRO A 163 -0.93 -16.49 8.02
N LEU A 164 -0.30 -16.56 9.19
CA LEU A 164 -0.64 -17.54 10.23
C LEU A 164 -1.95 -17.17 10.95
N THR A 165 -2.20 -15.88 11.13
CA THR A 165 -3.38 -15.38 11.86
C THR A 165 -4.48 -14.85 10.95
N GLN A 166 -4.12 -14.35 9.76
CA GLN A 166 -5.04 -13.71 8.81
C GLN A 166 -5.26 -14.54 7.53
N GLY A 167 -4.60 -15.69 7.42
CA GLY A 167 -4.75 -16.63 6.32
C GLY A 167 -3.81 -16.39 5.15
N ALA A 168 -3.71 -17.39 4.28
CA ALA A 168 -2.83 -17.34 3.12
C ALA A 168 -3.29 -16.32 2.07
N PHE A 169 -2.33 -15.71 1.36
CA PHE A 169 -2.62 -14.82 0.24
C PHE A 169 -3.26 -15.59 -0.91
N VAL A 170 -4.42 -15.10 -1.39
CA VAL A 170 -5.14 -15.65 -2.54
C VAL A 170 -5.37 -14.56 -3.58
N LYS A 171 -5.03 -14.84 -4.83
CA LYS A 171 -5.31 -13.96 -5.97
C LYS A 171 -6.63 -14.36 -6.62
N TYR A 172 -7.67 -13.55 -6.44
CA TYR A 172 -9.02 -13.83 -6.97
C TYR A 172 -9.19 -13.49 -8.46
N ILE A 173 -8.51 -12.45 -8.94
CA ILE A 173 -8.62 -11.97 -10.33
C ILE A 173 -7.20 -11.86 -10.92
N HIS A 174 -7.01 -12.44 -12.11
CA HIS A 174 -5.78 -12.31 -12.88
C HIS A 174 -5.91 -11.22 -13.95
N ASN A 175 -4.81 -10.52 -14.24
CA ASN A 175 -4.77 -9.47 -15.27
C ASN A 175 -4.81 -10.03 -16.70
N ASN A 176 -4.71 -11.35 -16.87
CA ASN A 176 -4.94 -12.04 -18.14
C ASN A 176 -6.41 -12.47 -18.18
N SER A 177 -7.30 -11.52 -18.41
CA SER A 177 -8.70 -11.78 -18.75
C SER A 177 -8.87 -11.83 -20.26
N GLY A 178 -8.08 -12.71 -20.91
CA GLY A 178 -8.11 -12.99 -22.35
C GLY A 178 -8.31 -14.47 -22.60
#